data_AF-A0A258CXE8-F1
#
_entry.id   AF-A0A258CXE8-F1
#
_cell.length_a   1.000
_cell.length_b   1.000
_cell.length_c   1.000
_cell.angle_alpha   90.00
_cell.angle_beta   90.00
_cell.angle_gamma   90.00
#
_symmetry.space_group_name_H-M   'P 1'
#
loop_
_entity.id
_entity.type
_entity.pdbx_description
1 polymer ?
#
loop_
_entity_poly.entity_id
_entity_poly.type
_entity_poly.pdbx_seq_one_letter_code
_entity_poly.pdbx_strand_id
1 'polypeptide(L)'
;GYCKQHARASGIALKLFDRPTAAVPLHGDLHHDNIMSSDRGWLAIDPKGLIGDPAYDVANVFINPKGAAHLATDPRRIAARADILAERLNYSRKRILGWAAAHAALSACWLLADKSAITHQLACLPHLLSMYDQA
;
A
#
# COMPACT_ATOMS: atom_id res chain seq x y z
N GLY A 1 11.42 -16.50 -8.74
CA GLY A 1 11.65 -15.32 -7.89
C GLY A 1 10.38 -14.51 -7.73
N TYR A 2 10.01 -13.73 -8.74
CA TYR A 2 8.97 -12.70 -8.62
C TYR A 2 7.53 -13.16 -8.89
N CYS A 3 7.27 -14.00 -9.90
CA CYS A 3 5.89 -14.49 -10.18
C CYS A 3 5.23 -15.15 -8.95
N LYS A 4 6.02 -15.84 -8.12
CA LYS A 4 5.52 -16.44 -6.86
C LYS A 4 5.08 -15.37 -5.85
N GLN A 5 5.79 -14.24 -5.75
CA GLN A 5 5.46 -13.14 -4.85
C GLN A 5 4.22 -12.37 -5.32
N HIS A 6 4.09 -12.12 -6.63
CA HIS A 6 2.88 -11.51 -7.20
C HIS A 6 1.64 -12.40 -7.01
N ALA A 7 1.74 -13.71 -7.33
CA ALA A 7 0.65 -14.65 -7.10
C ALA A 7 0.24 -14.71 -5.63
N ARG A 8 1.22 -14.63 -4.72
CA ARG A 8 1.00 -14.56 -3.28
C ARG A 8 0.26 -13.28 -2.87
N ALA A 9 0.67 -12.12 -3.37
CA ALA A 9 0.00 -10.85 -3.11
C ALA A 9 -1.44 -10.85 -3.64
N SER A 10 -1.68 -11.42 -4.83
CA SER A 10 -3.03 -11.63 -5.36
C SER A 10 -3.88 -12.52 -4.45
N GLY A 11 -3.31 -13.61 -3.94
CA GLY A 11 -4.00 -14.49 -2.97
C GLY A 11 -4.32 -13.79 -1.64
N ILE A 12 -3.47 -12.87 -1.19
CA ILE A 12 -3.77 -12.02 -0.02
C ILE A 12 -4.92 -11.07 -0.33
N ALA A 13 -4.89 -10.41 -1.50
CA ALA A 13 -5.95 -9.50 -1.93
C ALA A 13 -7.32 -10.21 -1.98
N LEU A 14 -7.40 -11.40 -2.59
CA LEU A 14 -8.64 -12.19 -2.64
C LEU A 14 -9.18 -12.48 -1.23
N LYS A 15 -8.32 -12.89 -0.29
CA LYS A 15 -8.73 -13.11 1.12
C LYS A 15 -9.19 -11.84 1.83
N LEU A 16 -8.70 -10.67 1.44
CA LEU A 16 -9.14 -9.39 1.99
C LEU A 16 -10.50 -8.99 1.42
N PHE A 17 -10.73 -9.22 0.12
CA PHE A 17 -12.02 -9.00 -0.52
C PHE A 17 -13.13 -9.91 0.04
N ASP A 18 -12.79 -11.14 0.44
CA ASP A 18 -13.76 -12.08 1.05
C ASP A 18 -14.22 -11.68 2.47
N ARG A 19 -13.73 -10.58 3.03
CA ARG A 19 -14.16 -10.07 4.33
C ARG A 19 -15.27 -9.03 4.17
N PRO A 20 -16.39 -9.14 4.90
CA PRO A 20 -17.41 -8.10 4.91
C PRO A 20 -16.80 -6.77 5.37
N THR A 21 -16.80 -5.77 4.49
CA THR A 21 -16.43 -4.41 4.83
C THR A 21 -17.29 -3.43 4.05
N ALA A 22 -17.59 -2.28 4.65
CA ALA A 22 -18.28 -1.22 3.93
C ALA A 22 -17.36 -0.72 2.81
N ALA A 23 -17.84 -0.78 1.57
CA ALA A 23 -17.18 -0.14 0.45
C ALA A 23 -17.45 1.36 0.52
N VAL A 24 -16.40 2.17 0.66
CA VAL A 24 -16.49 3.63 0.82
C VAL A 24 -15.70 4.34 -0.28
N PRO A 25 -15.96 5.64 -0.53
CA PRO A 25 -15.09 6.47 -1.35
C PRO A 25 -13.66 6.51 -0.80
N LEU A 26 -12.68 6.30 -1.68
CA LEU A 26 -11.25 6.31 -1.40
C LEU A 26 -10.56 7.38 -2.26
N HIS A 27 -9.48 7.95 -1.74
CA HIS A 27 -8.57 8.78 -2.52
C HIS A 27 -7.93 7.99 -3.67
N GLY A 28 -7.47 6.77 -3.40
CA GLY A 28 -6.90 5.83 -4.38
C GLY A 28 -5.45 6.09 -4.80
N ASP A 29 -4.85 7.19 -4.32
CA ASP A 29 -3.46 7.58 -4.63
C ASP A 29 -2.85 8.41 -3.49
N LEU A 30 -3.12 8.02 -2.24
CA LEU A 30 -2.68 8.77 -1.07
C LEU A 30 -1.17 8.54 -0.82
N HIS A 31 -0.37 9.58 -1.02
CA HIS A 31 1.05 9.63 -0.65
C HIS A 31 1.47 11.05 -0.30
N HIS A 32 2.69 11.20 0.23
CA HIS A 32 3.21 12.48 0.72
C HIS A 32 3.16 13.65 -0.27
N ASP A 33 3.34 13.43 -1.58
CA ASP A 33 3.22 14.53 -2.56
C ASP A 33 1.76 14.96 -2.81
N ASN A 34 0.81 14.09 -2.51
CA ASN A 34 -0.63 14.35 -2.57
C ASN A 34 -1.19 14.80 -1.20
N ILE A 35 -0.32 15.16 -0.25
CA ILE A 35 -0.67 15.75 1.04
C ILE A 35 -0.03 17.15 1.11
N MET A 36 -0.87 18.18 1.21
CA MET A 36 -0.41 19.57 1.24
C MET A 36 -0.78 20.25 2.57
N SER A 37 0.13 21.05 3.11
CA SER A 37 -0.17 21.90 4.26
C SER A 37 -0.92 23.15 3.81
N SER A 38 -1.93 23.56 4.59
CA SER A 38 -2.70 24.78 4.35
C SER A 38 -3.13 25.40 5.68
N ASP A 39 -3.67 26.62 5.62
CA ASP A 39 -4.23 27.30 6.80
C ASP A 39 -5.41 26.54 7.44
N ARG A 40 -6.03 25.60 6.72
CA ARG A 40 -7.10 24.72 7.23
C ARG A 40 -6.57 23.36 7.74
N GLY A 41 -5.25 23.19 7.80
CA GLY A 41 -4.58 21.93 8.11
C GLY A 41 -4.14 21.17 6.86
N TRP A 42 -3.81 19.89 7.05
CA TRP A 42 -3.36 18.99 5.99
C TRP A 42 -4.50 18.60 5.06
N LEU A 43 -4.31 18.77 3.76
CA LEU A 43 -5.28 18.46 2.71
C LEU A 43 -4.75 17.32 1.83
N ALA A 44 -5.61 16.33 1.55
CA ALA A 44 -5.35 15.35 0.50
C ALA A 44 -5.87 15.88 -0.85
N ILE A 45 -5.07 15.75 -1.91
CA ILE A 45 -5.33 16.32 -3.24
C ILE A 45 -5.06 15.30 -4.36
N ASP A 46 -5.62 15.53 -5.56
CA ASP A 46 -5.56 14.62 -6.72
C ASP A 46 -6.12 13.20 -6.45
N PRO A 47 -7.37 13.07 -5.97
CA PRO A 47 -7.98 11.76 -5.79
C PRO A 47 -8.26 11.10 -7.16
N LYS A 48 -8.01 9.79 -7.24
CA LYS A 48 -8.47 8.95 -8.37
C LYS A 48 -9.93 8.54 -8.23
N GLY A 49 -10.50 8.64 -7.03
CA GLY A 49 -11.93 8.45 -6.78
C GLY A 49 -12.37 7.00 -6.94
N LEU A 50 -11.89 6.12 -6.05
CA LEU A 50 -12.25 4.70 -6.05
C LEU A 50 -13.34 4.40 -5.02
N ILE A 51 -13.99 3.23 -5.13
CA ILE A 51 -14.88 2.68 -4.12
C ILE A 51 -14.28 1.36 -3.64
N GLY A 52 -14.08 1.19 -2.33
CA GLY A 52 -13.49 -0.04 -1.83
C GLY A 52 -13.25 -0.09 -0.32
N ASP A 53 -12.38 -1.00 0.09
CA ASP A 53 -11.97 -1.17 1.48
C ASP A 53 -11.25 0.08 2.00
N PRO A 54 -11.69 0.70 3.12
CA PRO A 54 -11.04 1.88 3.69
C PRO A 54 -9.54 1.67 3.98
N ALA A 55 -9.13 0.45 4.36
CA ALA A 55 -7.74 0.13 4.65
C ALA A 55 -6.85 0.12 3.40
N TYR A 56 -7.43 0.00 2.20
CA TYR A 56 -6.68 0.09 0.96
C TYR A 56 -6.17 1.51 0.69
N ASP A 57 -6.87 2.55 1.15
CA ASP A 57 -6.54 3.93 0.77
C ASP A 57 -5.14 4.36 1.23
N VAL A 58 -4.66 3.76 2.32
CA VAL A 58 -3.32 4.02 2.87
C VAL A 58 -2.24 3.07 2.33
N ALA A 59 -2.57 2.14 1.43
CA ALA A 59 -1.61 1.13 0.95
C ALA A 59 -0.44 1.76 0.18
N ASN A 60 -0.70 2.80 -0.61
CA ASN A 60 0.30 3.44 -1.46
C ASN A 60 1.40 4.15 -0.64
N VAL A 61 1.13 4.54 0.61
CA VAL A 61 2.14 5.20 1.45
C VAL A 61 3.37 4.32 1.65
N PHE A 62 3.20 2.98 1.68
CA PHE A 62 4.27 2.02 1.96
C PHE A 62 5.31 1.92 0.85
N ILE A 63 4.89 2.09 -0.40
CA ILE A 63 5.81 2.07 -1.55
C ILE A 63 6.29 3.47 -1.95
N ASN A 64 6.03 4.50 -1.14
CA ASN A 64 6.49 5.87 -1.36
C ASN A 64 7.54 6.33 -0.32
N PRO A 65 8.50 7.19 -0.70
CA PRO A 65 8.62 7.91 -1.99
C PRO A 65 9.09 7.05 -3.16
N LYS A 66 8.62 7.37 -4.36
CA LYS A 66 9.19 6.84 -5.61
C LYS A 66 10.67 7.25 -5.73
N GLY A 67 11.52 6.33 -6.20
CA GLY A 67 12.97 6.58 -6.33
C GLY A 67 13.77 6.45 -5.03
N ALA A 68 13.11 6.35 -3.87
CA ALA A 68 13.75 6.16 -2.57
C ALA A 68 13.51 4.75 -2.01
N ALA A 69 13.86 3.72 -2.78
CA ALA A 69 13.63 2.32 -2.41
C ALA A 69 14.19 1.97 -1.02
N HIS A 70 15.36 2.49 -0.65
CA HIS A 70 15.97 2.29 0.67
C HIS A 70 15.07 2.72 1.84
N LEU A 71 14.24 3.76 1.66
CA LEU A 71 13.24 4.15 2.68
C LEU A 71 12.03 3.23 2.64
N ALA A 72 11.56 2.87 1.44
CA ALA A 72 10.38 2.01 1.27
C ALA A 72 10.62 0.56 1.73
N THR A 73 11.88 0.10 1.71
CA THR A 73 12.28 -1.26 2.13
C THR A 73 12.81 -1.35 3.55
N ASP A 74 13.02 -0.23 4.25
CA ASP A 74 13.45 -0.23 5.65
C ASP A 74 12.39 -0.92 6.54
N PRO A 75 12.70 -2.08 7.14
CA PRO A 75 11.75 -2.82 7.99
C PRO A 75 11.27 -2.00 9.19
N ARG A 76 12.11 -1.14 9.76
CA ARG A 76 11.73 -0.29 10.90
C ARG A 76 10.67 0.73 10.48
N ARG A 77 10.84 1.32 9.30
CA ARG A 77 9.88 2.28 8.73
C ARG A 77 8.57 1.61 8.32
N ILE A 78 8.63 0.42 7.73
CA ILE A 78 7.42 -0.36 7.40
C ILE A 78 6.66 -0.70 8.68
N ALA A 79 7.35 -1.20 9.71
CA ALA A 79 6.74 -1.55 10.99
C ALA A 79 6.07 -0.33 11.66
N ALA A 80 6.82 0.77 11.82
CA ALA A 80 6.30 1.99 12.44
C ALA A 80 5.05 2.53 11.72
N ARG A 81 5.05 2.52 10.38
CA ARG A 81 3.88 2.92 9.59
C ARG A 81 2.69 2.00 9.79
N ALA A 82 2.93 0.69 9.78
CA ALA A 82 1.88 -0.29 9.98
C ALA A 82 1.24 -0.14 11.37
N ASP A 83 2.04 0.13 12.40
CA ASP A 83 1.56 0.33 13.77
C ASP A 83 0.74 1.63 13.88
N ILE A 84 1.25 2.76 13.37
CA ILE A 84 0.54 4.04 13.35
C ILE A 84 -0.80 3.91 12.62
N LEU A 85 -0.82 3.30 11.44
CA LEU A 85 -2.04 3.18 10.63
C LEU A 85 -3.02 2.19 11.25
N ALA A 86 -2.55 1.07 11.80
CA ALA A 86 -3.38 0.11 12.50
C ALA A 86 -4.10 0.76 13.70
N GLU A 87 -3.36 1.51 14.51
CA GLU A 87 -3.91 2.24 15.66
C GLU A 87 -4.91 3.31 15.22
N ARG A 88 -4.52 4.18 14.27
CA ARG A 88 -5.34 5.33 13.85
C ARG A 88 -6.61 4.94 13.11
N LEU A 89 -6.59 3.84 12.36
CA LEU A 89 -7.73 3.37 11.58
C LEU A 89 -8.51 2.25 12.28
N ASN A 90 -8.07 1.81 13.46
CA ASN A 90 -8.64 0.68 14.19
C ASN A 90 -8.73 -0.60 13.33
N TYR A 91 -7.65 -0.91 12.60
CA TYR A 91 -7.53 -2.12 11.79
C TYR A 91 -6.33 -2.95 12.24
N SER A 92 -6.38 -4.26 12.02
CA SER A 92 -5.22 -5.09 12.32
C SER A 92 -4.04 -4.74 11.40
N ARG A 93 -2.83 -4.77 11.98
CA ARG A 93 -1.57 -4.61 11.24
C ARG A 93 -1.50 -5.52 10.02
N LYS A 94 -1.98 -6.76 10.17
CA LYS A 94 -2.07 -7.75 9.08
C LYS A 94 -2.96 -7.27 7.92
N ARG A 95 -4.09 -6.61 8.18
CA ARG A 95 -4.96 -6.05 7.12
C ARG A 95 -4.25 -4.92 6.36
N ILE A 96 -3.63 -3.99 7.09
CA ILE A 96 -2.89 -2.85 6.50
C ILE A 96 -1.75 -3.35 5.60
N LEU A 97 -0.91 -4.25 6.12
CA LEU A 97 0.22 -4.82 5.37
C LEU A 97 -0.25 -5.68 4.19
N GLY A 98 -1.40 -6.34 4.31
CA GLY A 98 -1.99 -7.12 3.23
C GLY A 98 -2.37 -6.23 2.04
N TRP A 99 -3.03 -5.10 2.30
CA TRP A 99 -3.32 -4.12 1.25
C TRP A 99 -2.06 -3.45 0.69
N ALA A 100 -1.06 -3.17 1.53
CA ALA A 100 0.23 -2.66 1.05
C ALA A 100 0.91 -3.62 0.07
N ALA A 101 0.94 -4.93 0.38
CA ALA A 101 1.52 -5.95 -0.49
C ALA A 101 0.71 -6.12 -1.79
N ALA A 102 -0.62 -6.11 -1.69
CA ALA A 102 -1.50 -6.14 -2.86
C ALA A 102 -1.28 -4.93 -3.78
N HIS A 103 -1.18 -3.73 -3.20
CA HIS A 103 -0.94 -2.50 -3.95
C HIS A 103 0.45 -2.48 -4.61
N ALA A 104 1.50 -2.97 -3.94
CA ALA A 104 2.83 -3.09 -4.54
C ALA A 104 2.81 -4.01 -5.78
N ALA A 105 2.07 -5.12 -5.71
CA ALA A 105 1.91 -6.02 -6.85
C ALA A 105 1.07 -5.39 -7.98
N LEU A 106 -0.02 -4.69 -7.64
CA LEU A 106 -0.86 -3.98 -8.62
C LEU A 106 -0.09 -2.84 -9.31
N SER A 107 0.67 -2.06 -8.56
CA SER A 107 1.53 -0.99 -9.08
C SER A 107 2.55 -1.51 -10.09
N ALA A 108 3.10 -2.71 -9.86
CA ALA A 108 3.98 -3.35 -10.83
C ALA A 108 3.23 -3.71 -12.12
N CYS A 109 1.99 -4.19 -12.04
CA CYS A 109 1.17 -4.49 -13.21
C CYS A 109 0.91 -3.23 -14.06
N TRP A 110 0.61 -2.10 -13.44
CA TRP A 110 0.44 -0.82 -14.16
C TRP A 110 1.72 -0.42 -14.90
N LEU A 111 2.87 -0.44 -14.21
CA LEU A 111 4.15 -0.10 -14.84
C LEU A 111 4.54 -1.06 -15.95
N LEU A 112 4.27 -2.37 -15.81
CA LEU A 112 4.50 -3.32 -16.90
C LEU A 112 3.62 -3.05 -18.11
N ALA A 113 2.34 -2.71 -17.90
CA ALA A 113 1.44 -2.32 -18.98
C ALA A 113 1.95 -1.06 -19.71
N ASP A 114 2.52 -0.13 -18.96
CA ASP A 114 3.17 1.08 -19.48
C ASP A 114 4.61 0.86 -19.98
N LYS A 115 5.07 -0.40 -20.07
CA LYS A 115 6.44 -0.78 -20.49
C LYS A 115 7.56 -0.10 -19.69
N SER A 116 7.28 0.22 -18.43
CA SER A 116 8.18 0.88 -17.48
C SER A 116 8.87 -0.11 -16.55
N ALA A 117 10.01 0.31 -15.98
CA ALA A 117 10.76 -0.53 -15.05
C ALA A 117 10.02 -0.70 -13.70
N ILE A 118 9.98 -1.94 -13.19
CA ILE A 118 9.33 -2.30 -11.92
C ILE A 118 10.31 -2.52 -10.76
N THR A 119 11.56 -2.09 -10.91
CA THR A 119 12.65 -2.35 -9.94
C THR A 119 12.27 -1.92 -8.52
N HIS A 120 11.55 -0.81 -8.38
CA HIS A 120 11.08 -0.31 -7.09
C HIS A 120 10.07 -1.24 -6.41
N GLN A 121 9.08 -1.72 -7.16
CA GLN A 121 8.05 -2.64 -6.66
C GLN A 121 8.66 -4.01 -6.32
N LEU A 122 9.60 -4.50 -7.14
CA LEU A 122 10.32 -5.74 -6.88
C LEU A 122 11.19 -5.64 -5.61
N ALA A 123 11.71 -4.45 -5.30
CA ALA A 123 12.41 -4.21 -4.04
C ALA A 123 11.45 -4.15 -2.84
N CYS A 124 10.30 -3.50 -2.96
CA CYS A 124 9.37 -3.30 -1.84
C CYS A 124 8.59 -4.57 -1.46
N LEU A 125 8.07 -5.31 -2.45
CA LEU A 125 7.11 -6.38 -2.23
C LEU A 125 7.61 -7.49 -1.28
N PRO A 126 8.87 -7.97 -1.35
CA PRO A 126 9.37 -8.99 -0.41
C PRO A 126 9.35 -8.54 1.06
N HIS A 127 9.65 -7.26 1.31
CA HIS A 127 9.68 -6.70 2.67
C HIS A 127 8.28 -6.56 3.25
N LEU A 128 7.32 -6.12 2.44
CA LEU A 128 5.91 -6.05 2.83
C LEU A 128 5.33 -7.43 3.12
N LEU A 129 5.64 -8.42 2.27
CA LEU A 129 5.23 -9.81 2.50
C LEU A 129 5.85 -10.40 3.76
N SER A 130 7.13 -10.12 4.03
CA SER A 130 7.81 -10.56 5.26
C SER A 130 7.18 -9.95 6.51
N MET A 131 6.87 -8.64 6.48
CA MET A 131 6.20 -7.98 7.60
C MET A 131 4.76 -8.46 7.79
N TYR A 132 4.05 -8.75 6.71
CA TYR A 132 2.70 -9.34 6.76
C TYR A 132 2.69 -10.71 7.45
N ASP A 133 3.73 -11.53 7.25
CA ASP A 133 3.86 -12.84 7.90
C ASP A 133 4.09 -12.75 9.40
N GLN A 134 4.76 -11.69 9.84
CA GLN A 134 5.07 -11.43 11.25
C GLN A 134 3.93 -10.73 12.00
N ALA A 135 2.87 -10.32 11.29
CA ALA A 135 1.74 -9.53 11.82
C ALA A 135 0.49 -10.38 12.12
#